data_AF-A0A1S6HD08-F1
#
_entry.id   AF-A0A1S6HD08-F1
#
_cell.length_a   1.000
_cell.length_b   1.000
_cell.length_c   1.000
_cell.angle_alpha   90.00
_cell.angle_beta   90.00
_cell.angle_gamma   90.00
#
_symmetry.space_group_name_H-M   'P 1'
#
loop_
_entity.id
_entity.type
_entity.pdbx_description
1 polymer ?
#
loop_
_entity_poly.entity_id
_entity_poly.type
_entity_poly.pdbx_seq_one_letter_code
_entity_poly.pdbx_strand_id
1 'polypeptide(L)' 'MLSFLEEPKMKKEDVPVLAQLLTGIRDALEKLEEAQRSKDGEELAIAKREILSFQKKIDEML' A
#
# COMPACT_ATOMS: atom_id res chain seq x y z
N MET A 1 32.29 8.14 -15.99
CA MET A 1 30.88 8.34 -16.35
C MET A 1 30.06 7.95 -15.13
N LEU A 2 29.53 8.93 -14.40
CA LEU A 2 28.60 8.67 -13.31
C LEU A 2 27.21 8.56 -13.94
N SER A 3 26.69 7.33 -14.00
CA SER A 3 25.29 7.09 -14.34
C SER A 3 24.46 7.73 -13.25
N PHE A 4 23.84 8.87 -13.55
CA PHE A 4 22.82 9.47 -12.70
C PHE A 4 21.69 8.44 -12.59
N LEU A 5 21.47 7.94 -11.38
CA LEU A 5 20.24 7.23 -11.04
C LEU A 5 19.11 8.23 -11.26
N GLU A 6 18.30 8.04 -12.31
CA GLU A 6 17.06 8.78 -12.47
C GLU A 6 16.18 8.42 -11.27
N GLU A 7 16.02 9.35 -10.33
CA GLU A 7 15.02 9.22 -9.27
C GLU A 7 13.65 9.03 -9.93
N PRO A 8 12.81 8.09 -9.46
CA PRO A 8 11.46 7.91 -9.98
C PRO A 8 10.67 9.20 -9.77
N LYS A 9 10.58 10.00 -10.83
CA LYS A 9 9.89 11.28 -10.79
C LYS A 9 8.40 10.99 -11.01
N MET A 10 7.66 10.88 -9.91
CA MET A 10 6.19 10.74 -9.93
C MET A 10 5.59 11.67 -10.99
N LYS A 11 4.85 11.08 -11.92
CA LYS A 11 4.16 11.79 -12.98
C LYS A 11 2.75 12.17 -12.52
N LYS A 12 2.14 13.14 -13.21
CA LYS A 12 0.74 13.53 -12.91
C LYS A 12 -0.26 12.38 -13.05
N GLU A 13 0.03 11.44 -13.94
CA GLU A 13 -0.75 10.22 -14.16
C GLU A 13 -0.66 9.21 -13.01
N ASP A 14 0.33 9.35 -12.12
CA ASP A 14 0.53 8.49 -10.95
C ASP A 14 -0.33 8.92 -9.76
N VAL A 15 -0.82 10.16 -9.74
CA VAL A 15 -1.63 10.71 -8.64
C VAL A 15 -2.94 9.93 -8.42
N PRO A 16 -3.75 9.61 -9.46
CA PRO A 16 -4.93 8.76 -9.29
C PRO A 16 -4.59 7.36 -8.81
N VAL A 17 -3.47 6.79 -9.26
CA VAL A 17 -3.00 5.46 -8.83
C VAL A 17 -2.63 5.49 -7.35
N LEU A 18 -1.89 6.52 -6.91
CA LEU A 18 -1.56 6.73 -5.50
C LEU A 18 -2.84 6.85 -4.64
N ALA A 19 -3.84 7.60 -5.10
CA ALA A 19 -5.11 7.72 -4.40
C ALA A 19 -5.85 6.38 -4.27
N GLN A 20 -5.81 5.53 -5.30
CA GLN A 20 -6.37 4.17 -5.25
C GLN A 20 -5.62 3.28 -4.27
N LEU A 21 -4.28 3.34 -4.26
CA LEU A 21 -3.46 2.56 -3.32
C LEU A 21 -3.72 2.96 -1.88
N LEU A 22 -3.80 4.26 -1.59
CA LEU A 22 -4.15 4.78 -0.26
C LEU A 22 -5.57 4.38 0.17
N THR A 23 -6.52 4.37 -0.77
CA THR A 23 -7.88 3.87 -0.51
C THR A 23 -7.86 2.39 -0.14
N GLY A 24 -7.10 1.57 -0.88
CA GLY A 24 -6.90 0.15 -0.55
C GLY A 24 -6.28 -0.07 0.82
N ILE A 25 -5.32 0.77 1.23
CA ILE A 25 -4.75 0.74 2.59
C ILE A 25 -5.82 1.03 3.64
N ARG A 26 -6.64 2.07 3.45
CA ARG A 26 -7.73 2.39 4.39
C ARG A 26 -8.68 1.20 4.55
N ASP A 27 -9.14 0.62 3.45
CA ASP A 27 -10.10 -0.48 3.48
C ASP A 27 -9.47 -1.74 4.14
N ALA A 28 -8.17 -2.00 3.91
CA ALA A 28 -7.47 -3.09 4.57
C ALA A 28 -7.23 -2.83 6.07
N LEU A 29 -7.08 -1.57 6.50
CA LEU A 29 -7.02 -1.20 7.92
C LEU A 29 -8.36 -1.42 8.63
N GLU A 30 -9.48 -1.13 7.96
CA GLU A 30 -10.83 -1.41 8.49
C GLU A 30 -11.02 -2.93 8.72
N LYS A 31 -10.63 -3.75 7.74
CA LYS A 31 -10.63 -5.23 7.89
C LYS A 31 -9.71 -5.70 9.01
N LEU A 32 -8.53 -5.09 9.14
CA LEU A 32 -7.58 -5.43 10.20
C LEU A 32 -8.18 -5.18 11.58
N GLU A 33 -8.86 -4.04 11.76
CA GLU A 33 -9.54 -3.70 12.99
C GLU A 33 -10.68 -4.68 13.31
N GLU A 34 -11.50 -5.03 12.31
CA GLU A 34 -12.58 -6.02 12.45
C GLU A 34 -12.02 -7.39 12.85
N ALA A 35 -10.99 -7.87 12.17
CA ALA A 35 -10.31 -9.15 12.47
C ALA A 35 -9.70 -9.16 13.88
N GLN A 36 -9.13 -8.03 14.31
CA GLN A 36 -8.59 -7.89 15.67
C GLN A 36 -9.70 -7.96 16.73
N ARG A 37 -10.86 -7.34 16.47
CA ARG A 37 -12.03 -7.38 17.37
C ARG A 37 -12.63 -8.79 17.45
N SER A 38 -12.71 -9.50 16.33
CA SER A 38 -13.23 -10.87 16.26
C SER A 38 -12.22 -11.94 16.70
N LYS A 39 -10.96 -11.56 16.94
CA LYS A 39 -9.82 -12.48 17.19
C LYS A 39 -9.59 -13.48 16.05
N ASP A 40 -9.95 -13.08 14.84
CA ASP A 40 -9.70 -13.88 13.63
C ASP A 40 -8.24 -13.69 13.19
N GLY A 41 -7.40 -14.67 13.54
CA GLY A 41 -5.98 -14.62 13.22
C GLY A 41 -5.68 -14.75 11.72
N GLU A 42 -6.56 -15.40 10.95
CA GLU A 42 -6.38 -15.59 9.51
C GLU A 42 -6.65 -14.28 8.76
N GLU A 43 -7.81 -13.67 9.02
CA GLU A 43 -8.16 -12.38 8.43
C GLU A 43 -7.18 -11.28 8.85
N LEU A 44 -6.68 -11.32 10.08
CA LEU A 44 -5.65 -10.39 10.56
C LEU A 44 -4.33 -10.55 9.79
N ALA A 45 -3.95 -11.77 9.42
CA ALA A 45 -2.77 -12.04 8.61
C ALA A 45 -2.97 -11.67 7.13
N ILE A 46 -4.20 -11.81 6.61
CA ILE A 46 -4.57 -11.39 5.25
C ILE A 46 -4.51 -9.86 5.15
N ALA A 47 -5.20 -9.14 6.03
CA ALA A 47 -5.25 -7.68 6.04
C ALA A 47 -3.84 -7.05 6.16
N LYS A 48 -2.96 -7.59 7.02
CA LYS A 48 -1.56 -7.15 7.11
C LYS A 48 -0.79 -7.32 5.79
N ARG A 49 -1.00 -8.44 5.10
CA ARG A 49 -0.36 -8.70 3.79
C ARG A 49 -0.88 -7.74 2.72
N GLU A 50 -2.17 -7.43 2.70
CA GLU A 50 -2.76 -6.45 1.78
C GLU A 50 -2.13 -5.06 2.01
N ILE A 51 -2.06 -4.60 3.26
CA ILE A 51 -1.44 -3.30 3.61
C ILE A 51 0.01 -3.24 3.13
N LEU A 52 0.82 -4.26 3.43
CA LEU A 52 2.22 -4.32 3.00
C LEU A 52 2.36 -4.32 1.47
N SER A 53 1.46 -4.99 0.76
CA SER A 53 1.45 -5.02 -0.71
C SER A 53 1.18 -3.63 -1.29
N PHE A 54 0.23 -2.88 -0.74
CA PHE A 54 -0.02 -1.50 -1.17
C PHE A 54 1.13 -0.57 -0.83
N GLN A 55 1.70 -0.67 0.38
CA GLN A 55 2.88 0.12 0.78
C GLN A 55 4.05 -0.10 -0.17
N LYS A 56 4.36 -1.35 -0.51
CA LYS A 56 5.43 -1.66 -1.46
C LYS A 56 5.19 -1.03 -2.83
N LYS A 57 3.95 -1.03 -3.33
CA LYS A 57 3.62 -0.37 -4.59
C LYS A 57 3.79 1.15 -4.53
N ILE A 58 3.50 1.77 -3.38
CA ILE A 58 3.75 3.20 -3.16
C ILE A 58 5.25 3.46 -3.14
N ASP A 59 6.04 2.64 -2.45
CA ASP A 59 7.50 2.75 -2.42
C ASP A 59 8.15 2.56 -3.79
N GLU A 60 7.56 1.75 -4.68
CA GLU A 60 8.02 1.60 -6.07
C GLU A 60 7.71 2.85 -6.93
N MET A 61 6.83 3.74 -6.47
CA MET A 61 6.42 4.96 -7.17
C MET A 61 7.11 6.24 -6.66
N LEU A 62 7.75 6.19 -5.48
CA LEU A 62 8.39 7.32 -4.79
C LEU A 62 9.92 7.19 -4.79
#